data_AF-A0A946MIP3-F1
#
_entry.id   AF-A0A946MIP3-F1
#
_cell.length_a   1.000
_cell.length_b   1.000
_cell.length_c   1.000
_cell.angle_alpha   90.00
_cell.angle_beta   90.00
_cell.angle_gamma   90.00
#
_symmetry.space_group_name_H-M   'P 1'
#
loop_
_entity.id
_entity.type
_entity.pdbx_description
1 polymer ?
#
loop_
_entity_poly.entity_id
_entity_poly.type
_entity_poly.pdbx_seq_one_letter_code
_entity_poly.pdbx_strand_id
1 'polypeptide(L)' 'MMAPLIVIEYVSGGSLLDRLKKGKLDSDEAIRITCQLCDALTFAHGKGIIHRDIKPANVLLTEDGV' A
#
# COMPACT_ATOMS: atom_id res chain seq x y z
N MET A 1 -6.25 -25.37 -20.35
CA MET A 1 -5.28 -24.27 -20.51
C MET A 1 -5.10 -23.61 -19.16
N MET A 2 -3.86 -23.39 -18.71
CA MET A 2 -3.59 -22.57 -17.52
C MET A 2 -3.57 -21.09 -17.91
N ALA A 3 -4.26 -20.26 -17.13
CA ALA A 3 -4.21 -18.80 -17.27
C ALA A 3 -2.84 -18.27 -16.82
N PRO A 4 -2.41 -17.08 -17.29
CA PRO A 4 -1.18 -16.46 -16.80
C PRO A 4 -1.26 -16.18 -15.29
N LEU A 5 -0.15 -16.41 -14.59
CA LEU A 5 0.00 -16.19 -13.15
C LEU A 5 1.13 -15.18 -12.91
N ILE A 6 0.93 -14.29 -11.95
CA ILE A 6 1.98 -13.41 -11.42
C ILE A 6 2.28 -13.88 -9.99
N VAL A 7 3.56 -14.16 -9.73
CA VAL A 7 4.05 -14.49 -8.38
C VAL A 7 4.85 -13.30 -7.89
N ILE A 8 4.47 -12.76 -6.74
CA ILE A 8 5.12 -11.64 -6.07
C ILE A 8 5.36 -11.99 -4.61
N GLU A 9 6.15 -11.16 -3.93
CA GLU A 9 6.34 -11.26 -2.49
C GLU A 9 5.00 -11.21 -1.74
N TYR A 10 4.87 -12.05 -0.72
CA TYR A 10 3.73 -12.04 0.19
C TYR A 10 4.02 -11.11 1.36
N VAL A 11 3.16 -10.10 1.53
CA VAL A 11 3.22 -9.15 2.65
C VAL A 11 2.13 -9.54 3.66
N SER A 12 2.54 -9.98 4.86
CA SER A 12 1.65 -10.67 5.81
C SER A 12 0.70 -9.77 6.61
N GLY A 13 0.93 -8.45 6.68
CA GLY A 13 0.10 -7.52 7.45
C GLY A 13 -1.22 -7.12 6.79
N GLY A 14 -1.49 -7.58 5.56
CA GLY A 14 -2.72 -7.29 4.83
C GLY A 14 -2.74 -5.89 4.21
N SER A 15 -3.92 -5.38 3.87
CA SER A 15 -4.06 -4.06 3.25
C SER A 15 -4.41 -2.96 4.24
N LEU A 16 -4.14 -1.70 3.88
CA LEU A 16 -4.62 -0.53 4.61
C LEU A 16 -6.15 -0.52 4.73
N LEU A 17 -6.87 -1.05 3.73
CA LEU A 17 -8.32 -1.24 3.83
C LEU A 17 -8.69 -2.18 4.99
N ASP A 18 -7.96 -3.29 5.17
CA ASP A 18 -8.21 -4.23 6.27
C ASP A 18 -7.88 -3.61 7.62
N ARG A 19 -6.84 -2.78 7.70
CA ARG A 19 -6.53 -1.96 8.89
C ARG A 19 -7.65 -0.96 9.21
N LEU A 20 -8.21 -0.29 8.20
CA LEU A 20 -9.28 0.70 8.39
C LEU A 20 -10.62 0.08 8.81
N LYS A 21 -10.89 -1.17 8.43
CA LYS A 21 -12.07 -1.93 8.92
C LYS A 21 -12.03 -2.16 10.44
N LYS A 22 -10.84 -2.19 11.04
CA LYS A 22 -10.67 -2.35 12.50
C LYS A 22 -10.94 -1.05 13.27
N GLY A 23 -11.07 0.08 12.57
CA GLY A 23 -11.29 1.39 13.17
C GLY A 23 -10.47 2.47 12.49
N LYS A 24 -10.77 3.73 12.83
CA LYS A 24 -10.04 4.89 12.32
C LYS A 24 -8.57 4.83 12.75
N LEU A 25 -7.69 5.36 11.91
CA LEU A 25 -6.32 5.66 12.28
C LEU A 25 -6.33 6.89 13.19
N ASP A 26 -5.40 6.94 14.14
CA ASP A 26 -5.05 8.22 14.74
C ASP A 26 -4.31 9.10 13.73
N SER A 27 -4.18 10.39 14.04
CA SER A 27 -3.56 11.35 13.13
C SER A 27 -2.11 11.03 12.85
N ASP A 28 -1.36 10.52 13.83
CA ASP A 28 0.07 10.24 13.68
C ASP A 28 0.30 9.05 12.74
N GLU A 29 -0.49 7.98 12.88
CA GLU A 29 -0.48 6.81 12.00
C GLU A 29 -0.88 7.20 10.56
N ALA A 30 -1.94 8.00 10.42
CA ALA A 30 -2.37 8.50 9.11
C ALA A 30 -1.29 9.34 8.41
N ILE A 31 -0.61 10.21 9.15
CA ILE A 31 0.49 11.03 8.63
C ILE A 31 1.66 10.14 8.20
N ARG A 32 2.09 9.19 9.05
CA ARG A 32 3.19 8.27 8.73
C ARG A 32 2.94 7.50 7.44
N ILE A 33 1.76 6.88 7.30
CA ILE A 33 1.39 6.12 6.09
C ILE A 33 1.34 7.03 4.87
N THR A 34 0.78 8.23 5.01
CA THR A 34 0.69 9.19 3.91
C THR A 34 2.06 9.65 3.43
N CYS A 35 3.00 9.95 4.34
CA CYS A 35 4.38 10.29 3.98
C CYS A 35 5.05 9.17 3.19
N GLN A 36 4.95 7.92 3.65
CA GLN A 36 5.51 6.77 2.92
C GLN A 36 4.89 6.60 1.53
N LEU A 37 3.57 6.78 1.40
CA LEU A 37 2.89 6.76 0.10
C LEU A 37 3.39 7.89 -0.82
N CYS A 38 3.61 9.09 -0.29
CA CYS A 38 4.17 10.21 -1.06
C CYS A 38 5.60 9.92 -1.53
N ASP A 39 6.44 9.28 -0.72
CA ASP A 39 7.79 8.89 -1.10
C ASP A 39 7.77 7.84 -2.21
N ALA A 40 6.91 6.81 -2.08
CA ALA A 40 6.73 5.78 -3.11
C ALA A 40 6.21 6.36 -4.44
N LEU A 41 5.24 7.28 -4.38
CA LEU A 41 4.72 7.97 -5.56
C LEU A 41 5.77 8.89 -6.18
N THR A 42 6.56 9.61 -5.38
CA THR A 42 7.65 10.46 -5.87
C THR A 42 8.68 9.61 -6.62
N PHE A 43 9.05 8.46 -6.07
CA PHE A 43 9.93 7.51 -6.74
C PHE A 43 9.35 7.02 -8.08
N ALA A 44 8.10 6.55 -8.10
CA ALA A 44 7.45 6.05 -9.31
C ALA A 44 7.28 7.14 -10.38
N HIS A 45 6.82 8.33 -9.98
CA HIS A 45 6.65 9.48 -10.86
C HIS A 45 7.99 9.97 -11.42
N GLY A 46 9.07 9.93 -10.64
CA GLY A 46 10.43 10.21 -11.11
C GLY A 46 10.93 9.24 -12.20
N LYS A 47 10.26 8.09 -12.37
CA LYS A 47 10.48 7.12 -13.45
C LYS A 47 9.43 7.21 -14.57
N GLY A 48 8.54 8.20 -14.53
CA GLY A 48 7.44 8.36 -15.49
C GLY A 48 6.32 7.32 -15.34
N ILE A 49 6.26 6.59 -14.22
CA ILE A 49 5.24 5.56 -13.97
C ILE A 49 4.09 6.18 -13.20
N ILE A 50 2.87 6.06 -13.72
CA ILE A 50 1.65 6.46 -13.00
C ILE A 50 0.91 5.19 -12.57
N HIS A 51 0.69 5.01 -11.26
CA HIS A 51 0.04 3.80 -10.74
C HIS A 51 -1.44 3.68 -11.15
N ARG A 52 -2.17 4.80 -11.23
CA ARG A 52 -3.59 4.92 -11.65
C ARG A 52 -4.66 4.24 -10.78
N ASP A 53 -4.28 3.44 -9.78
CA ASP A 53 -5.23 2.73 -8.92
C ASP A 53 -4.81 2.78 -7.45
N ILE A 54 -4.41 3.97 -6.99
CA ILE A 54 -4.04 4.19 -5.59
C ILE A 54 -5.32 4.25 -4.76
N LYS A 55 -5.46 3.29 -3.85
CA LYS A 55 -6.56 3.16 -2.89
C LYS A 55 -6.13 2.28 -1.73
N PRO A 56 -6.80 2.32 -0.56
CA PRO A 56 -6.38 1.55 0.61
C PRO A 56 -6.25 0.04 0.39
N ALA A 57 -7.02 -0.56 -0.53
CA ALA A 57 -6.91 -1.99 -0.84
C ALA A 57 -5.60 -2.38 -1.55
N ASN A 58 -4.91 -1.41 -2.17
CA ASN A 58 -3.66 -1.62 -2.91
C ASN A 58 -2.44 -1.09 -2.14
N VAL A 59 -2.60 -0.75 -0.86
CA VAL A 59 -1.50 -0.39 0.04
C VAL A 59 -1.34 -1.55 1.00
N LEU A 60 -0.28 -2.32 0.84
CA LEU A 60 0.04 -3.45 1.70
C LEU A 60 0.84 -2.95 2.91
N LEU A 61 0.55 -3.52 4.09
CA LEU A 61 1.22 -3.21 5.34
C LEU A 61 2.01 -4.43 5.78
N THR A 62 3.22 -4.22 6.30
CA THR A 62 3.95 -5.28 7.03
C THR A 62 3.33 -5.53 8.41
N GLU A 63 3.71 -6.62 9.08
CA GLU A 63 3.27 -6.91 10.46
C GLU A 63 3.64 -5.78 11.43
N ASP A 64 4.77 -5.11 11.19
CA ASP A 64 5.27 -4.00 12.01
C ASP A 64 4.61 -2.66 11.66
N GLY A 65 3.69 -2.63 10.68
CA GLY A 65 2.99 -1.42 10.25
C GLY A 65 3.86 -0.44 9.43
N VAL A 66 5.02 -0.91 8.96
CA VAL A 66 5.82 -0.25 7.92
C VAL A 66 5.21 -0.56 6.56
#